data_AF-A0A847XPT6-F1
#
_entry.id   AF-A0A847XPT6-F1
#
_cell.length_a   1.000
_cell.length_b   1.000
_cell.length_c   1.000
_cell.angle_alpha   90.00
_cell.angle_beta   90.00
_cell.angle_gamma   90.00
#
_symmetry.space_group_name_H-M   'P 1'
#
loop_
_entity.id
_entity.type
_entity.pdbx_description
1 polymer ?
#
loop_
_entity_poly.entity_id
_entity_poly.type
_entity_poly.pdbx_seq_one_letter_code
_entity_poly.pdbx_strand_id
1 'polypeptide(L)'
;MKRRIEYKKAILGLFLITIGMSLFSQGKEEIYDYSRSNSYIVGDVTVSGIRFLDMNAIIGLSGLKTGQEVYIPGEEIKNAAQKLWQQGLFSDVRISI
;
A
#
# COMPACT_ATOMS: atom_id res chain seq x y z
N MET A 1 5.66 23.40 -54.39
CA MET A 1 5.90 23.99 -53.05
C MET A 1 4.91 23.51 -51.98
N LYS A 2 3.60 23.41 -52.26
CA LYS A 2 2.54 23.00 -51.31
C LYS A 2 2.73 21.62 -50.64
N ARG A 3 3.16 20.57 -51.38
CA ARG A 3 3.40 19.22 -50.81
C ARG A 3 4.38 19.20 -49.64
N ARG A 4 5.46 19.99 -49.66
CA ARG A 4 6.46 20.05 -48.56
C ARG A 4 5.90 20.68 -47.28
N ILE A 5 4.85 21.50 -47.39
CA ILE A 5 4.19 22.14 -46.25
C ILE A 5 3.25 21.14 -45.55
N GLU A 6 2.53 20.32 -46.33
CA GLU A 6 1.63 19.29 -45.78
C GLU A 6 2.39 18.18 -45.02
N TYR A 7 3.54 17.73 -45.51
CA TYR A 7 4.38 16.78 -44.77
C TYR A 7 4.92 17.35 -43.45
N LYS A 8 5.29 18.65 -43.43
CA LYS A 8 5.75 19.30 -42.20
C LYS A 8 4.64 19.42 -41.16
N LYS A 9 3.39 19.68 -41.59
CA LYS A 9 2.21 19.67 -40.71
C LYS A 9 1.94 18.27 -40.16
N ALA A 10 2.04 17.24 -40.99
CA ALA A 10 1.85 15.85 -40.57
C ALA A 10 2.92 15.40 -39.54
N ILE A 11 4.19 15.77 -39.77
CA ILE A 11 5.30 15.49 -38.84
C ILE A 11 5.11 16.24 -37.51
N LEU A 12 4.69 17.51 -37.56
CA LEU A 12 4.40 18.29 -36.36
C LEU A 12 3.23 17.71 -35.56
N GLY A 13 2.19 17.23 -36.26
CA GLY A 13 1.06 16.54 -35.63
C GLY A 13 1.47 15.23 -34.96
N LEU A 14 2.31 14.42 -35.61
CA LEU A 14 2.84 13.18 -35.03
C LEU A 14 3.69 13.44 -33.77
N PHE A 15 4.51 14.51 -33.79
CA PHE A 15 5.31 14.92 -32.65
C PHE A 15 4.45 15.38 -31.46
N LEU A 16 3.36 16.11 -31.71
CA LEU A 16 2.39 16.51 -30.69
C LEU A 16 1.67 15.31 -30.06
N ILE A 17 1.34 14.29 -30.85
CA ILE A 17 0.69 13.07 -30.35
C ILE A 17 1.62 12.30 -29.41
N THR A 18 2.91 12.19 -29.72
CA THR A 18 3.88 11.48 -28.88
C THR A 18 4.12 12.14 -27.52
N ILE A 19 4.00 13.47 -27.43
CA ILE A 19 4.15 14.20 -26.17
C ILE A 19 2.91 14.03 -25.28
N GLY A 20 1.71 13.98 -25.87
CA GLY A 20 0.47 13.80 -25.12
C GLY A 20 0.36 12.47 -24.38
N MET A 21 0.96 11.39 -24.91
CA MET A 21 0.93 10.06 -24.28
C MET A 21 1.72 9.99 -22.97
N SER A 22 2.76 10.82 -22.79
CA SER A 22 3.57 10.84 -21.57
C SER A 22 2.86 11.44 -20.36
N LEU A 23 1.78 12.22 -20.56
CA LEU A 23 1.03 12.85 -19.46
C LEU A 23 0.18 11.86 -18.66
N PHE A 24 -0.22 10.74 -19.26
CA PHE A 24 -1.09 9.74 -18.62
C PHE A 24 -0.33 8.68 -17.80
N SER A 25 1.01 8.71 -17.79
CA SER A 25 1.84 7.73 -17.08
C SER A 25 2.14 8.11 -15.62
N GLN A 26 1.61 9.24 -15.13
CA GLN A 26 1.76 9.63 -13.73
C GLN A 26 0.75 8.84 -12.89
N GLY A 27 1.17 7.66 -12.41
CA GLY A 27 0.47 6.97 -11.33
C GLY A 27 0.39 7.89 -10.11
N LYS A 28 -0.77 7.97 -9.46
CA LYS A 28 -0.91 8.69 -8.20
C LYS A 28 -0.01 8.02 -7.16
N GLU A 29 1.11 8.66 -6.83
CA GLU A 29 1.97 8.26 -5.72
C GLU A 29 1.40 8.91 -4.47
N GLU A 30 0.70 8.12 -3.65
CA GLU A 30 0.24 8.58 -2.34
C GLU A 30 1.46 8.74 -1.42
N ILE A 31 1.90 9.99 -1.25
CA ILE A 31 2.95 10.33 -0.29
C ILE A 31 2.33 10.25 1.11
N TYR A 32 2.56 9.12 1.80
CA TYR A 32 2.21 8.97 3.20
C TYR A 32 3.18 9.79 4.05
N ASP A 33 2.68 10.85 4.69
CA ASP A 33 3.45 11.64 5.66
C ASP A 33 3.54 10.90 7.00
N TYR A 34 4.57 10.07 7.14
CA TYR A 34 4.84 9.30 8.36
C TYR A 34 5.34 10.17 9.54
N SER A 35 5.49 11.49 9.37
CA SER A 35 5.89 12.39 10.47
C SER A 35 4.75 12.70 11.44
N ARG A 36 3.51 12.42 11.05
CA ARG A 36 2.31 12.63 11.88
C ARG A 36 1.66 11.29 12.18
N SER A 37 1.83 10.79 13.40
CA SER A 37 1.03 9.64 13.86
C SER A 37 -0.37 10.11 14.21
N ASN A 38 -1.37 9.43 13.67
CA ASN A 38 -2.75 9.62 14.08
C ASN A 38 -3.16 8.46 14.99
N SER A 39 -3.98 8.75 16.00
CA SER A 39 -4.58 7.75 16.88
C SER A 39 -5.85 7.19 16.24
N TYR A 40 -6.01 5.87 16.31
CA TYR A 40 -7.15 5.12 15.83
C TYR A 40 -7.61 4.10 16.88
N ILE A 41 -8.89 3.73 16.82
CA ILE A 41 -9.42 2.61 17.61
C ILE A 41 -9.56 1.38 16.70
N VAL A 42 -9.05 0.25 17.15
CA VAL A 42 -9.17 -1.01 16.41
C VAL A 42 -10.63 -1.48 16.43
N GLY A 43 -11.29 -1.43 15.28
CA GLY A 43 -12.69 -1.85 15.14
C GLY A 43 -12.88 -3.37 15.18
N ASP A 44 -12.01 -4.11 14.51
CA ASP A 44 -11.97 -5.58 14.53
C ASP A 44 -10.59 -6.09 14.07
N VAL A 45 -10.28 -7.36 14.32
CA VAL A 45 -9.03 -8.00 13.87
C VAL A 45 -9.37 -9.32 13.17
N THR A 46 -8.98 -9.44 11.90
CA THR A 46 -9.17 -10.66 11.11
C THR A 46 -7.84 -11.27 10.70
N VAL A 47 -7.82 -12.60 10.53
CA VAL A 47 -6.63 -13.35 10.12
C VAL A 47 -6.95 -14.12 8.84
N SER A 48 -6.04 -14.07 7.87
CA SER A 48 -6.15 -14.81 6.61
C SER A 48 -4.86 -15.57 6.30
N GLY A 49 -4.91 -16.52 5.36
CA GLY A 49 -3.73 -17.28 4.90
C GLY A 49 -3.34 -18.48 5.77
N ILE A 50 -4.11 -18.81 6.80
CA ILE A 50 -3.91 -19.98 7.68
C ILE A 50 -5.01 -21.03 7.47
N ARG A 51 -4.66 -22.32 7.68
CA ARG A 51 -5.58 -23.46 7.51
C ARG A 51 -5.88 -24.24 8.79
N PHE A 52 -4.91 -24.36 9.69
CA PHE A 52 -4.98 -25.30 10.82
C PHE A 52 -4.71 -24.65 12.19
N LEU A 53 -4.49 -23.34 12.23
CA LEU A 53 -4.20 -22.61 13.46
C LEU A 53 -5.45 -21.89 13.96
N ASP A 54 -5.56 -21.80 15.28
CA ASP A 54 -6.64 -21.07 15.94
C ASP A 54 -6.48 -19.56 15.73
N MET A 55 -7.50 -18.92 15.13
CA MET A 55 -7.50 -17.50 14.84
C MET A 55 -7.41 -16.64 16.09
N ASN A 56 -8.12 -16.99 17.16
CA ASN A 56 -8.12 -16.23 18.42
C ASN A 56 -6.75 -16.32 19.10
N ALA A 57 -6.09 -17.49 19.01
CA ALA A 57 -4.74 -17.64 19.52
C ALA A 57 -3.75 -16.73 18.77
N ILE A 58 -3.84 -16.64 17.44
CA ILE A 58 -2.99 -15.74 16.64
C ILE A 58 -3.25 -14.28 16.98
N ILE A 59 -4.52 -13.87 17.09
CA ILE A 59 -4.88 -12.51 17.51
C ILE A 59 -4.30 -12.23 18.90
N GLY A 60 -4.44 -13.16 19.85
CA GLY A 60 -3.84 -13.06 21.18
C GLY A 60 -2.31 -12.92 21.16
N LEU A 61 -1.61 -13.70 20.33
CA LEU A 61 -0.16 -13.65 20.18
C LEU A 61 0.33 -12.34 19.54
N SER A 62 -0.43 -11.80 18.59
CA SER A 62 -0.14 -10.47 18.01
C SER A 62 -0.18 -9.37 19.08
N GLY A 63 -0.98 -9.57 20.14
CA GLY A 63 -1.22 -8.57 21.16
C GLY A 63 -2.17 -7.45 20.70
N LEU A 64 -2.71 -7.53 19.49
CA LEU A 64 -3.76 -6.63 19.02
C LEU A 64 -5.11 -7.03 19.62
N LYS A 65 -5.91 -6.04 19.98
CA LYS A 65 -7.23 -6.23 20.58
C LYS A 65 -8.24 -5.26 19.99
N THR A 66 -9.44 -5.76 19.74
CA THR A 66 -10.59 -4.92 19.39
C THR A 66 -10.85 -3.91 20.53
N GLY A 67 -11.11 -2.66 20.15
CA GLY A 67 -11.32 -1.53 21.07
C GLY A 67 -10.06 -0.90 21.64
N GLN A 68 -8.86 -1.39 21.31
CA GLN A 68 -7.61 -0.75 21.74
C GLN A 68 -7.32 0.51 20.90
N GLU A 69 -6.66 1.48 21.51
CA GLU A 69 -6.08 2.64 20.83
C GLU A 69 -4.73 2.27 20.22
N VAL A 70 -4.47 2.65 18.97
CA VAL A 70 -3.20 2.43 18.25
C VAL A 70 -2.79 3.67 17.48
N TYR A 71 -1.48 3.85 17.32
CA TYR A 71 -0.91 4.91 16.49
C TYR A 71 -0.52 4.36 15.12
N ILE A 72 -0.87 5.10 14.06
CA ILE A 72 -0.46 4.74 12.69
C ILE A 72 0.18 5.99 12.04
N PRO A 73 1.45 5.91 11.62
CA PRO A 73 2.42 4.84 11.95
C PRO A 73 2.70 4.77 13.47
N GLY A 74 3.01 3.57 13.99
CA GLY A 74 3.26 3.34 15.41
C GLY A 74 3.91 2.00 15.72
N GLU A 75 4.34 1.81 16.96
CA GLU A 75 5.09 0.62 17.40
C GLU A 75 4.18 -0.60 17.61
N GLU A 76 2.87 -0.39 17.82
CA GLU A 76 1.90 -1.45 18.09
C GLU A 76 1.83 -2.46 16.94
N ILE A 77 1.72 -1.97 15.70
CA ILE A 77 1.65 -2.79 14.49
C ILE A 77 2.98 -3.52 14.25
N LYS A 78 4.10 -2.82 14.40
CA LYS A 78 5.44 -3.39 14.26
C LYS A 78 5.68 -4.50 15.28
N ASN A 79 5.33 -4.26 16.54
CA ASN A 79 5.47 -5.25 17.61
C ASN A 79 4.57 -6.46 17.39
N ALA A 80 3.35 -6.25 16.90
CA ALA A 80 2.44 -7.35 16.57
C ALA A 80 3.03 -8.27 15.50
N ALA A 81 3.56 -7.70 14.41
CA ALA A 81 4.22 -8.48 13.36
C ALA A 81 5.45 -9.22 13.90
N GLN A 82 6.28 -8.54 14.71
CA GLN A 82 7.48 -9.13 15.29
C GLN A 82 7.17 -10.28 16.25
N LYS A 83 6.16 -10.14 17.12
CA LYS A 83 5.74 -11.21 18.05
C LYS A 83 5.29 -12.47 17.32
N LEU A 84 4.53 -12.30 16.24
CA LEU A 84 4.10 -13.41 15.39
C LEU A 84 5.30 -14.07 14.70
N TRP A 85 6.18 -13.28 14.09
CA TRP A 85 7.40 -13.79 13.44
C TRP A 85 8.28 -14.61 14.40
N GLN A 86 8.46 -14.12 15.62
CA GLN A 86 9.26 -14.78 16.67
C GLN A 86 8.71 -16.15 17.09
N GLN A 87 7.44 -16.47 16.80
CA GLN A 87 6.91 -17.81 17.06
C GLN A 87 7.54 -18.89 16.17
N GLY A 88 8.14 -18.51 15.03
CA GLY A 88 8.73 -19.46 14.08
C GLY A 88 7.70 -20.33 13.34
N LEU A 89 6.40 -19.99 13.45
CA LEU A 89 5.29 -20.73 12.84
C LEU A 89 4.90 -20.21 11.45
N PHE A 90 5.38 -19.03 11.07
CA PHE A 90 4.97 -18.32 9.86
C PHE A 90 6.17 -18.04 8.96
N SER A 91 6.00 -18.27 7.65
CA SER A 91 7.01 -17.94 6.64
C SER A 91 6.98 -16.47 6.21
N ASP A 92 5.84 -15.81 6.40
CA ASP A 92 5.63 -14.38 6.14
C ASP A 92 4.56 -13.86 7.11
N VAL A 93 4.66 -12.60 7.51
CA VAL A 93 3.69 -11.91 8.36
C VAL A 93 3.46 -10.51 7.79
N ARG A 94 2.21 -10.24 7.42
CA ARG A 94 1.77 -8.93 6.91
C ARG A 94 0.55 -8.46 7.67
N ILE A 95 0.59 -7.24 8.17
CA ILE A 95 -0.55 -6.56 8.76
C ILE A 95 -1.01 -5.48 7.77
N SER A 96 -2.30 -5.52 7.42
CA SER A 96 -2.95 -4.56 6.52
C SER A 96 -4.03 -3.82 7.31
N ILE A 97 -4.22 -2.53 7.02
CA ILE A 97 -5.10 -1.61 7.75
C ILE A 97 -5.90 -0.82 6.73
#